data_AF-A0A369M1A9-F1
#
_entry.id   AF-A0A369M1A9-F1
#
_cell.length_a   1.000
_cell.length_b   1.000
_cell.length_c   1.000
_cell.angle_alpha   90.00
_cell.angle_beta   90.00
_cell.angle_gamma   90.00
#
_symmetry.space_group_name_H-M   'P 1'
#
loop_
_entity.id
_entity.type
_entity.pdbx_description
1 polymer ?
#
loop_
_entity_poly.entity_id
_entity_poly.type
_entity_poly.pdbx_seq_one_letter_code
_entity_poly.pdbx_strand_id
1 'polypeptide(L)'
;MAMDAFDIALLMANQHADSPVRMRYGTVVGACDESVLSVVPDGQESPVPAVKCCLPVEGSRVVLLVNGTEWLAAAVVGGDCPYGVGDLWITLSSDDPRNRWRGTAWERVLDRMLLASGKRDVAETGGEEEHTHWLPIGDEPGLGYLSATTSLHHRDVNVPHQIHAENSWIEAGITSQTCSYEASSMPPYLVAHMWKRIA
;
A
#
# COMPACT_ATOMS: atom_id res chain seq x y z
N MET A 1 -20.54 -1.28 34.96
CA MET A 1 -21.30 -1.17 33.69
C MET A 1 -20.55 -0.16 32.84
N ALA A 2 -20.10 -0.56 31.65
CA ALA A 2 -19.45 0.38 30.74
C ALA A 2 -20.48 1.41 30.28
N MET A 3 -20.16 2.71 30.40
CA MET A 3 -21.02 3.76 29.85
C MET A 3 -21.00 3.67 28.33
N ASP A 4 -22.17 3.59 27.73
CA ASP A 4 -22.32 3.54 26.28
C ASP A 4 -22.58 4.93 25.67
N ALA A 5 -22.76 5.00 24.36
CA ALA A 5 -23.05 6.25 23.66
C ALA A 5 -24.34 6.95 24.17
N PHE A 6 -25.28 6.19 24.74
CA PHE A 6 -26.51 6.72 25.31
C PHE A 6 -26.24 7.42 26.65
N ASP A 7 -25.39 6.84 27.50
CA ASP A 7 -24.97 7.48 28.75
C ASP A 7 -24.23 8.80 28.51
N ILE A 8 -23.44 8.88 27.44
CA ILE A 8 -22.75 10.11 27.02
C ILE A 8 -23.75 11.17 26.58
N ALA A 9 -24.73 10.78 25.76
CA ALA A 9 -25.80 11.68 25.32
C ALA A 9 -26.62 12.19 26.52
N LEU A 10 -26.87 11.34 27.52
CA LEU A 10 -27.58 11.71 28.75
C LEU A 10 -26.78 12.72 29.58
N LEU A 11 -25.47 12.53 29.70
CA LEU A 11 -24.57 13.48 30.37
C LEU A 11 -24.58 14.86 29.69
N MET A 12 -24.60 14.89 28.36
CA MET A 12 -24.63 16.14 27.59
C MET A 12 -26.01 16.80 27.55
N ALA A 13 -27.10 16.02 27.68
CA ALA A 13 -28.48 16.50 27.64
C ALA A 13 -28.98 17.05 28.99
N ASN A 14 -28.48 16.52 30.12
CA ASN A 14 -28.87 16.94 31.47
C ASN A 14 -28.09 18.17 31.98
N GLN A 15 -27.93 19.19 31.13
CA GLN A 15 -27.28 20.43 31.54
C GLN A 15 -28.21 21.24 32.45
N HIS A 16 -27.93 21.22 33.75
CA HIS A 16 -28.49 22.19 34.69
C HIS A 16 -27.61 23.44 34.73
N ALA A 17 -28.23 24.63 34.81
CA ALA A 17 -27.52 25.91 34.88
C ALA A 17 -26.49 25.96 36.04
N ASP A 18 -26.73 25.19 37.11
CA ASP A 18 -25.90 25.12 38.30
C ASP A 18 -24.76 24.08 38.20
N SER A 19 -24.76 23.19 37.19
CA SER A 19 -23.70 22.20 36.96
C SER A 19 -23.39 22.06 35.46
N PRO A 20 -22.72 23.06 34.85
CA PRO A 20 -22.39 23.01 33.43
C PRO A 20 -21.31 21.98 33.15
N VAL A 21 -21.53 21.11 32.16
CA VAL A 21 -20.50 20.22 31.64
C VAL A 21 -19.38 21.06 31.04
N ARG A 22 -18.13 20.81 31.46
CA ARG A 22 -16.95 21.52 30.95
C ARG A 22 -16.09 20.58 30.12
N MET A 23 -15.60 21.09 28.99
CA MET A 23 -14.56 20.43 28.21
C MET A 23 -13.18 20.78 28.77
N ARG A 24 -12.35 19.77 29.00
CA ARG A 24 -10.95 19.90 29.41
C ARG A 24 -10.08 19.00 28.54
N TYR A 25 -8.78 19.20 28.61
CA TYR A 25 -7.79 18.30 28.03
C TYR A 25 -7.04 17.57 29.15
N GLY A 26 -6.47 16.41 28.84
CA GLY A 26 -5.58 15.70 29.73
C GLY A 26 -4.80 14.60 29.03
N THR A 27 -3.90 13.96 29.77
CA THR A 27 -3.05 12.87 29.29
C THR A 27 -3.32 11.59 30.08
N VAL A 28 -3.51 10.48 29.38
CA VAL A 28 -3.68 9.17 29.99
C VAL A 28 -2.34 8.68 30.56
N VAL A 29 -2.30 8.37 31.85
CA VAL A 29 -1.11 7.89 32.57
C VAL A 29 -1.20 6.43 32.99
N GLY A 30 -2.32 5.76 32.68
CA GLY A 30 -2.49 4.34 32.91
C GLY A 30 -3.94 3.88 32.77
N ALA A 31 -4.17 2.60 32.99
CA ALA A 31 -5.50 2.01 33.09
C ALA A 31 -5.73 1.48 34.51
N CYS A 32 -6.87 1.85 35.11
CA CYS A 32 -7.29 1.29 36.39
C CYS A 32 -7.96 -0.09 36.18
N ASP A 33 -8.74 -0.22 35.10
CA ASP A 33 -9.36 -1.47 34.64
C ASP A 33 -9.66 -1.42 33.11
N GLU A 34 -10.38 -2.40 32.57
CA GLU A 34 -10.71 -2.46 31.12
C GLU A 34 -11.55 -1.27 30.62
N SER A 35 -12.30 -0.62 31.51
CA SER A 35 -13.27 0.44 31.23
C SER A 35 -12.91 1.81 31.79
N VAL A 36 -11.96 1.88 32.72
CA VAL A 36 -11.55 3.10 33.44
C VAL A 36 -10.06 3.36 33.28
N LEU A 37 -9.74 4.58 32.87
CA LEU A 37 -8.39 5.09 32.69
C LEU A 37 -8.00 5.99 33.85
N SER A 38 -6.70 6.06 34.11
CA SER A 38 -6.10 7.09 34.96
C SER A 38 -5.62 8.23 34.06
N VAL A 39 -6.20 9.42 34.18
CA VAL A 39 -5.90 10.57 33.32
C VAL A 39 -5.46 11.74 34.19
N VAL A 40 -4.38 12.44 33.82
CA VAL A 40 -3.99 13.70 34.46
C VAL A 40 -4.57 14.85 33.63
N PRO A 41 -5.57 15.60 34.14
CA PRO A 41 -6.09 16.77 33.45
C PRO A 41 -5.03 17.88 33.38
N ASP A 42 -5.00 18.63 32.28
CA ASP A 42 -4.08 19.77 32.13
C ASP A 42 -4.27 20.76 33.31
N GLY A 43 -3.16 21.06 34.01
CA GLY A 43 -3.16 21.95 35.17
C GLY A 43 -3.50 21.29 36.51
N GLN A 44 -3.60 19.96 36.58
CA GLN A 44 -3.65 19.20 37.83
C GLN A 44 -2.42 18.30 37.98
N GLU A 45 -2.01 18.04 39.22
CA GLU A 45 -0.86 17.17 39.53
C GLU A 45 -1.28 15.71 39.78
N SER A 46 -2.54 15.48 40.15
CA SER A 46 -3.04 14.15 40.51
C SER A 46 -3.92 13.57 39.40
N PRO A 47 -3.80 12.27 39.11
CA PRO A 47 -4.65 11.62 38.13
C PRO A 47 -6.09 11.45 38.65
N VAL A 48 -7.05 11.50 37.72
CA VAL A 48 -8.46 11.24 37.94
C VAL A 48 -8.92 10.01 37.15
N PRO A 49 -9.85 9.21 37.68
CA PRO A 49 -10.45 8.12 36.93
C PRO A 49 -11.36 8.69 35.82
N ALA A 50 -11.15 8.27 34.58
CA ALA A 50 -11.96 8.66 33.43
C ALA A 50 -12.45 7.43 32.66
N VAL A 51 -13.74 7.42 32.28
CA VAL A 51 -14.30 6.31 31.50
C VAL A 51 -13.72 6.28 30.08
N LYS A 52 -13.35 5.09 29.62
CA LYS A 52 -12.72 4.82 28.32
C LYS A 52 -13.76 4.82 27.19
N CYS A 53 -13.74 5.82 26.30
CA CYS A 53 -14.73 5.93 25.21
C CYS A 53 -14.21 5.67 23.79
N CYS A 54 -12.89 5.66 23.53
CA CYS A 54 -12.37 5.62 22.14
C CYS A 54 -11.02 4.88 22.01
N LEU A 55 -10.83 3.79 22.77
CA LEU A 55 -9.57 3.03 22.85
C LEU A 55 -8.27 3.87 23.06
N PRO A 56 -8.25 4.89 23.93
CA PRO A 56 -6.99 5.51 24.34
C PRO A 56 -6.03 4.52 24.99
N VAL A 57 -4.73 4.75 24.77
CA VAL A 57 -3.61 4.06 25.42
C VAL A 57 -2.85 5.04 26.32
N GLU A 58 -1.98 4.54 27.20
CA GLU A 58 -1.07 5.38 27.98
C GLU A 58 -0.27 6.33 27.06
N GLY A 59 -0.16 7.60 27.45
CA GLY A 59 0.41 8.66 26.61
C GLY A 59 -0.60 9.40 25.71
N SER A 60 -1.77 8.81 25.44
CA SER A 60 -2.80 9.47 24.61
C SER A 60 -3.27 10.78 25.24
N ARG A 61 -3.33 11.85 24.43
CA ARG A 61 -4.04 13.07 24.80
C ARG A 61 -5.53 12.87 24.59
N VAL A 62 -6.37 13.32 25.53
CA VAL A 62 -7.82 13.11 25.47
C VAL A 62 -8.59 14.40 25.73
N VAL A 63 -9.78 14.51 25.15
CA VAL A 63 -10.79 15.49 25.58
C VAL A 63 -11.60 14.87 26.71
N LEU A 64 -11.67 15.59 27.82
CA LEU A 64 -12.43 15.23 29.01
C LEU A 64 -13.73 16.04 29.05
N LEU A 65 -14.85 15.35 29.26
CA LEU A 65 -16.12 15.96 29.68
C LEU A 65 -16.22 15.84 31.20
N VAL A 66 -16.48 16.96 31.87
CA VAL A 66 -16.46 17.06 33.33
C VAL A 66 -17.81 17.57 33.83
N ASN A 67 -18.45 16.81 34.71
CA ASN A 67 -19.67 17.20 35.42
C ASN A 67 -19.50 16.98 36.94
N GLY A 68 -19.18 18.04 37.69
CA GLY A 68 -18.91 17.92 39.12
C GLY A 68 -17.73 16.98 39.43
N THR A 69 -18.02 15.78 39.93
CA THR A 69 -17.04 14.73 40.25
C THR A 69 -16.86 13.68 39.15
N GLU A 70 -17.68 13.72 38.09
CA GLU A 70 -17.64 12.74 37.00
C GLU A 70 -16.73 13.24 35.87
N TRP A 71 -15.85 12.35 35.41
CA TRP A 71 -14.88 12.61 34.34
C TRP A 71 -14.99 11.54 33.26
N LEU A 72 -15.14 11.97 32.02
CA LEU A 72 -15.28 11.09 30.86
C LEU A 72 -14.26 11.47 29.80
N ALA A 73 -13.43 10.52 29.33
CA ALA A 73 -12.54 10.74 28.20
C ALA A 73 -13.31 10.52 26.88
N ALA A 74 -13.92 11.60 26.38
CA ALA A 74 -14.87 11.58 25.27
C ALA A 74 -14.22 11.44 23.88
N ALA A 75 -12.94 11.80 23.73
CA ALA A 75 -12.21 11.63 22.48
C ALA A 75 -10.70 11.52 22.72
N VAL A 76 -10.01 10.75 21.88
CA VAL A 76 -8.54 10.78 21.79
C VAL A 76 -8.13 11.88 20.82
N VAL A 77 -7.35 12.84 21.31
CA VAL A 77 -6.73 13.90 20.53
C VAL A 77 -5.38 13.38 20.03
N GLY A 78 -5.36 12.89 18.80
CA GLY A 78 -4.12 12.48 18.13
C GLY A 78 -3.45 11.28 18.79
N GLY A 79 -4.10 10.10 18.70
CA GLY A 79 -3.49 8.85 19.15
C GLY A 79 -2.13 8.62 18.48
N ASP A 80 -1.19 8.10 19.25
CA ASP A 80 0.14 7.78 18.75
C ASP A 80 0.05 6.88 17.51
N CYS A 81 0.93 7.14 16.56
CA CYS A 81 0.98 6.36 15.34
C CYS A 81 1.33 4.90 15.68
N PRO A 82 0.49 3.91 15.31
CA PRO A 82 0.74 2.51 15.64
C PRO A 82 1.88 1.89 14.81
N TYR A 83 2.34 2.59 13.77
CA TYR A 83 3.44 2.17 12.90
C TYR A 83 4.75 2.75 13.43
N GLY A 84 5.79 1.96 13.66
CA GLY A 84 7.14 2.41 13.97
C GLY A 84 7.91 2.94 12.76
N VAL A 85 9.05 3.60 12.98
CA VAL A 85 9.95 4.01 11.89
C VAL A 85 10.43 2.78 11.13
N GLY A 86 10.27 2.77 9.81
CA GLY A 86 10.56 1.63 8.94
C GLY A 86 9.33 0.84 8.52
N ASP A 87 8.19 0.98 9.22
CA ASP A 87 6.97 0.24 8.90
C ASP A 87 6.30 0.75 7.62
N LEU A 88 5.53 -0.14 7.00
CA LEU A 88 4.74 0.14 5.79
C LEU A 88 3.26 0.24 6.12
N TRP A 89 2.62 1.30 5.63
CA TRP A 89 1.18 1.48 5.61
C TRP A 89 0.65 1.39 4.18
N ILE A 90 -0.36 0.55 3.96
CA ILE A 90 -0.99 0.31 2.64
C ILE A 90 -2.48 0.65 2.74
N THR A 91 -2.98 1.43 1.79
CA THR A 91 -4.37 1.92 1.81
C THR A 91 -4.89 2.17 0.40
N LEU A 92 -6.21 2.08 0.21
CA LEU A 92 -6.89 2.54 -1.01
C LEU A 92 -7.34 4.01 -0.91
N SER A 93 -7.30 4.61 0.29
CA SER A 93 -7.59 6.04 0.46
C SER A 93 -6.41 6.88 -0.06
N SER A 94 -6.72 8.00 -0.70
CA SER A 94 -5.74 9.00 -1.12
C SER A 94 -5.30 9.92 0.03
N ASP A 95 -5.82 9.71 1.24
CA ASP A 95 -5.45 10.49 2.41
C ASP A 95 -3.96 10.39 2.74
N ASP A 96 -3.37 11.54 3.08
CA ASP A 96 -2.01 11.59 3.57
C ASP A 96 -1.91 11.03 5.00
N PRO A 97 -0.98 10.11 5.29
CA PRO A 97 -0.83 9.55 6.63
C PRO A 97 -0.56 10.60 7.71
N ARG A 98 0.03 11.75 7.34
CA ARG A 98 0.29 12.87 8.26
C ARG A 98 -0.99 13.53 8.76
N ASN A 99 -2.08 13.42 8.00
CA ASN A 99 -3.39 13.92 8.42
C ASN A 99 -4.02 13.00 9.47
N ARG A 100 -3.75 11.69 9.39
CA ARG A 100 -4.24 10.67 10.31
C ARG A 100 -3.40 10.58 11.58
N TRP A 101 -2.09 10.64 11.44
CA TRP A 101 -1.12 10.58 12.54
C TRP A 101 -0.24 11.82 12.51
N ARG A 102 -0.67 12.86 13.22
CA ARG A 102 0.04 14.14 13.27
C ARG A 102 1.42 13.97 13.90
N GLY A 103 2.39 14.75 13.44
CA GLY A 103 3.76 14.73 13.97
C GLY A 103 4.64 13.59 13.43
N THR A 104 4.12 12.75 12.53
CA THR A 104 4.90 11.71 11.85
C THR A 104 5.41 12.17 10.48
N ALA A 105 6.46 11.53 9.98
CA ALA A 105 6.96 11.71 8.63
C ALA A 105 6.89 10.41 7.83
N TRP A 106 6.48 10.51 6.58
CA TRP A 106 6.25 9.37 5.70
C TRP A 106 6.81 9.64 4.30
N GLU A 107 7.31 8.58 3.68
CA GLU A 107 7.77 8.57 2.30
C GLU A 107 6.82 7.69 1.46
N ARG A 108 6.44 8.17 0.26
CA ARG A 108 5.62 7.36 -0.66
C ARG A 108 6.48 6.28 -1.29
N VAL A 109 5.98 5.05 -1.27
CA VAL A 109 6.55 3.95 -2.07
C VAL A 109 5.76 3.90 -3.38
N LEU A 110 6.44 4.15 -4.49
CA LEU A 110 5.85 4.23 -5.82
C LEU A 110 6.31 3.05 -6.68
N ASP A 111 5.41 2.59 -7.54
CA ASP A 111 5.68 1.69 -8.68
C ASP A 111 6.48 0.43 -8.30
N ARG A 112 6.09 -0.20 -7.19
CA ARG A 112 6.76 -1.37 -6.63
C ARG A 112 5.75 -2.39 -6.12
N MET A 113 6.07 -3.67 -6.32
CA MET A 113 5.42 -4.77 -5.61
C MET A 113 6.23 -5.13 -4.36
N LEU A 114 5.54 -5.61 -3.31
CA LEU A 114 6.21 -6.11 -2.11
C LEU A 114 6.58 -7.58 -2.29
N LEU A 115 7.88 -7.84 -2.25
CA LEU A 115 8.45 -9.18 -2.18
C LEU A 115 8.94 -9.44 -0.76
N ALA A 116 8.50 -10.54 -0.16
CA ALA A 116 8.99 -10.94 1.16
C ALA A 116 10.50 -11.21 1.11
N SER A 117 11.22 -10.70 2.11
CA SER A 117 12.66 -10.92 2.26
C SER A 117 12.98 -12.40 2.48
N GLY A 118 14.19 -12.79 2.09
CA GLY A 118 14.66 -14.17 2.28
C GLY A 118 15.93 -14.40 1.47
N LYS A 119 15.78 -14.68 0.17
CA LYS A 119 16.92 -14.69 -0.77
C LYS A 119 17.45 -13.29 -1.08
N ARG A 120 16.56 -12.30 -1.00
CA ARG A 120 16.83 -10.88 -1.24
C ARG A 120 16.86 -10.16 0.11
N ASP A 121 17.69 -9.14 0.20
CA ASP A 121 17.83 -8.34 1.40
C ASP A 121 16.66 -7.35 1.55
N VAL A 122 16.38 -6.93 2.78
CA VAL A 122 15.36 -5.91 3.05
C VAL A 122 15.74 -4.62 2.31
N ALA A 123 14.75 -4.01 1.66
CA ALA A 123 14.89 -2.79 0.85
C ALA A 123 15.69 -2.94 -0.46
N GLU A 124 16.10 -4.15 -0.87
CA GLU A 124 16.59 -4.40 -2.22
C GLU A 124 15.48 -4.13 -3.25
N THR A 125 15.85 -3.56 -4.41
CA THR A 125 14.93 -3.16 -5.47
C THR A 125 15.29 -3.81 -6.79
N GLY A 126 14.30 -4.15 -7.61
CA GLY A 126 14.48 -4.66 -8.97
C GLY A 126 13.14 -4.94 -9.63
N GLY A 127 13.18 -5.66 -10.76
CA GLY A 127 12.02 -5.90 -11.61
C GLY A 127 11.89 -4.87 -12.72
N GLU A 128 11.23 -5.27 -13.79
CA GLU A 128 10.94 -4.47 -14.97
C GLU A 128 9.47 -4.71 -15.34
N GLU A 129 8.74 -3.66 -15.71
CA GLU A 129 7.32 -3.76 -16.08
C GLU A 129 7.14 -4.43 -17.45
N GLU A 130 8.08 -4.18 -18.35
CA GLU A 130 8.11 -4.71 -19.70
C GLU A 130 9.46 -5.38 -19.95
N HIS A 131 9.43 -6.44 -20.75
CA HIS A 131 10.64 -7.07 -21.25
C HIS A 131 10.49 -7.31 -22.75
N THR A 132 11.63 -7.30 -23.44
CA THR A 132 11.69 -7.57 -24.87
C THR A 132 12.03 -9.03 -25.08
N HIS A 133 11.17 -9.74 -25.82
CA HIS A 133 11.55 -11.05 -26.35
C HIS A 133 12.45 -10.86 -27.57
N TRP A 134 13.61 -11.48 -27.51
CA TRP A 134 14.43 -11.70 -28.69
C TRP A 134 14.18 -13.12 -29.21
N LEU A 135 13.64 -13.24 -30.41
CA LEU A 135 13.54 -14.50 -31.12
C LEU A 135 14.64 -14.53 -32.20
N PRO A 136 15.78 -15.22 -31.98
CA PRO A 136 16.63 -15.60 -33.09
C PRO A 136 15.81 -16.53 -34.00
N ILE A 137 15.88 -16.33 -35.32
CA ILE A 137 15.32 -17.29 -36.29
C ILE A 137 15.86 -18.69 -35.96
N GLY A 138 14.96 -19.63 -35.70
CA GLY A 138 15.30 -21.05 -35.49
C GLY A 138 15.15 -21.60 -34.06
N ASP A 139 14.84 -20.78 -33.06
CA ASP A 139 14.72 -21.23 -31.66
C ASP A 139 13.27 -21.40 -31.17
N GLU A 140 12.28 -21.10 -32.01
CA GLU A 140 10.90 -21.51 -31.76
C GLU A 140 10.67 -22.95 -32.24
N PRO A 141 10.20 -23.87 -31.39
CA PRO A 141 9.88 -25.23 -31.81
C PRO A 141 8.66 -25.20 -32.74
N GLY A 142 8.89 -25.06 -34.06
CA GLY A 142 7.85 -25.21 -35.07
C GLY A 142 7.93 -24.33 -36.32
N LEU A 143 8.83 -23.33 -36.40
CA LEU A 143 8.86 -22.41 -37.55
C LEU A 143 10.29 -22.15 -38.06
N GLY A 144 10.84 -23.11 -38.81
CA GLY A 144 11.93 -22.86 -39.74
C GLY A 144 11.36 -22.72 -41.15
N TYR A 145 11.22 -21.51 -41.67
CA TYR A 145 10.82 -21.31 -43.08
C TYR A 145 12.05 -21.04 -43.93
N LEU A 146 12.37 -21.98 -44.84
CA LEU A 146 13.32 -21.76 -45.91
C LEU A 146 12.57 -21.05 -47.06
N SER A 147 12.76 -19.75 -47.20
CA SER A 147 12.24 -19.01 -48.37
C SER A 147 13.33 -18.94 -49.44
N ALA A 148 13.17 -19.70 -50.52
CA ALA A 148 13.96 -19.54 -51.73
C ALA A 148 13.14 -18.69 -52.72
N THR A 149 13.51 -17.42 -52.91
CA THR A 149 12.85 -16.57 -53.91
C THR A 149 13.51 -16.78 -55.27
N THR A 150 12.90 -17.57 -56.13
CA THR A 150 13.28 -17.62 -57.55
C THR A 150 12.29 -16.77 -58.34
N SER A 151 12.73 -15.67 -58.95
CA SER A 151 11.92 -14.92 -59.90
C SER A 151 11.87 -15.70 -61.23
N LEU A 152 10.77 -16.40 -61.46
CA LEU A 152 10.50 -17.14 -62.70
C LEU A 152 9.32 -16.51 -63.44
N HIS A 153 9.57 -15.95 -64.61
CA HIS A 153 8.53 -15.47 -65.52
C HIS A 153 7.93 -16.69 -66.25
N HIS A 154 6.79 -17.19 -65.80
CA HIS A 154 6.07 -18.26 -66.48
C HIS A 154 4.68 -17.80 -66.94
N ARG A 155 4.41 -17.95 -68.24
CA ARG A 155 3.05 -17.93 -68.80
C ARG A 155 2.47 -19.34 -68.64
N ASP A 156 1.57 -19.49 -67.68
CA ASP A 156 0.44 -20.44 -67.69
C ASP A 156 0.68 -21.96 -67.64
N VAL A 157 1.56 -22.50 -66.78
CA VAL A 157 1.43 -23.91 -66.35
C VAL A 157 1.97 -24.14 -64.92
N ASN A 158 1.25 -24.92 -64.11
CA ASN A 158 1.70 -25.37 -62.79
C ASN A 158 2.63 -26.59 -62.96
N VAL A 159 3.94 -26.40 -62.82
CA VAL A 159 4.95 -27.47 -62.92
C VAL A 159 5.65 -27.68 -61.57
N PRO A 160 5.69 -28.91 -61.03
CA PRO A 160 6.50 -29.22 -59.85
C PRO A 160 7.97 -29.00 -60.19
N HIS A 161 8.67 -28.20 -59.39
CA HIS A 161 10.07 -27.84 -59.58
C HIS A 161 10.92 -28.37 -58.42
N GLN A 162 12.07 -28.93 -58.76
CA GLN A 162 13.10 -29.39 -57.82
C GLN A 162 14.36 -28.56 -58.07
N ILE A 163 14.91 -27.95 -57.02
CA ILE A 163 16.15 -27.18 -57.12
C ILE A 163 17.31 -28.16 -56.90
N HIS A 164 18.13 -28.38 -57.94
CA HIS A 164 19.29 -29.26 -57.90
C HIS A 164 20.56 -28.43 -58.17
N ALA A 165 21.50 -28.42 -57.23
CA ALA A 165 22.79 -27.74 -57.37
C ALA A 165 23.90 -28.79 -57.38
N GLU A 166 24.31 -29.22 -58.57
CA GLU A 166 25.19 -30.38 -58.72
C GLU A 166 26.68 -30.06 -58.53
N ASN A 167 27.12 -28.80 -58.67
CA ASN A 167 28.51 -28.35 -58.45
C ASN A 167 28.64 -26.85 -58.14
N SER A 168 27.56 -26.21 -57.70
CA SER A 168 27.51 -24.80 -57.30
C SER A 168 26.86 -24.68 -55.92
N TRP A 169 27.21 -23.61 -55.21
CA TRP A 169 26.63 -23.31 -53.91
C TRP A 169 25.33 -22.51 -54.11
N ILE A 170 24.28 -22.88 -53.37
CA ILE A 170 23.07 -22.07 -53.27
C ILE A 170 23.35 -21.00 -52.22
N GLU A 171 23.46 -19.75 -52.65
CA GLU A 171 23.59 -18.62 -51.73
C GLU A 171 22.19 -18.22 -51.26
N ALA A 172 21.75 -18.79 -50.15
CA ALA A 172 20.54 -18.37 -49.46
C ALA A 172 20.85 -17.07 -48.70
N GLY A 173 20.42 -15.93 -49.23
CA GLY A 173 20.48 -14.67 -48.50
C GLY A 173 19.55 -14.73 -47.29
N ILE A 174 20.11 -14.73 -46.08
CA ILE A 174 19.32 -14.53 -44.88
C ILE A 174 19.02 -13.04 -44.76
N THR A 175 17.83 -12.61 -45.17
CA THR A 175 17.31 -11.31 -44.76
C THR A 175 16.84 -11.45 -43.32
N SER A 176 17.72 -11.17 -42.35
CA SER A 176 17.34 -11.20 -40.94
C SER A 176 16.49 -9.97 -40.64
N GLN A 177 15.17 -10.12 -40.64
CA GLN A 177 14.30 -9.15 -39.98
C GLN A 177 14.25 -9.54 -38.51
N THR A 178 14.94 -8.77 -37.68
CA THR A 178 14.92 -8.94 -36.23
C THR A 178 13.54 -8.51 -35.74
N CYS A 179 12.73 -9.47 -35.31
CA CYS A 179 11.43 -9.18 -34.72
C CYS A 179 11.58 -9.19 -33.20
N SER A 180 11.70 -8.01 -32.61
CA SER A 180 11.52 -7.80 -31.19
C SER A 180 10.08 -7.37 -30.93
N TYR A 181 9.44 -7.94 -29.92
CA TYR A 181 8.20 -7.41 -29.38
C TYR A 181 8.30 -7.24 -27.87
N GLU A 182 7.61 -6.22 -27.37
CA GLU A 182 7.50 -5.91 -25.95
C GLU A 182 6.35 -6.73 -25.35
N ALA A 183 6.61 -7.34 -24.20
CA ALA A 183 5.62 -8.07 -23.42
C ALA A 183 5.63 -7.57 -21.98
N SER A 184 4.43 -7.45 -21.38
CA SER A 184 4.31 -7.07 -19.98
C SER A 184 4.75 -8.22 -19.08
N SER A 185 5.55 -7.89 -18.06
CA SER A 185 5.96 -8.78 -16.98
C SER A 185 5.01 -8.73 -15.78
N MET A 186 3.95 -7.92 -15.85
CA MET A 186 3.05 -7.66 -14.73
C MET A 186 1.92 -8.70 -14.67
N PRO A 187 1.87 -9.57 -13.64
CA PRO A 187 0.66 -10.37 -13.38
C PRO A 187 -0.49 -9.45 -12.97
N PRO A 188 -1.77 -9.88 -13.04
CA PRO A 188 -2.90 -9.06 -12.59
C PRO A 188 -2.70 -8.51 -11.17
N TYR A 189 -2.89 -7.20 -10.98
CA TYR A 189 -2.61 -6.51 -9.72
C TYR A 189 -3.70 -5.49 -9.34
N LEU A 190 -3.70 -5.10 -8.06
CA LEU A 190 -4.49 -3.99 -7.52
C LEU A 190 -3.54 -2.86 -7.12
N VAL A 191 -3.80 -1.65 -7.63
CA VAL A 191 -3.02 -0.46 -7.25
C VAL A 191 -3.52 0.07 -5.90
N ALA A 192 -2.58 0.27 -4.98
CA ALA A 192 -2.84 0.87 -3.68
C ALA A 192 -1.78 1.94 -3.36
N HIS A 193 -2.12 2.88 -2.49
CA HIS A 193 -1.16 3.83 -1.95
C HIS A 193 -0.35 3.16 -0.85
N MET A 194 0.98 3.23 -0.97
CA MET A 194 1.92 2.69 0.01
C MET A 194 2.80 3.79 0.57
N TRP A 195 3.01 3.75 1.88
CA TRP A 195 3.79 4.73 2.62
C TRP A 195 4.73 4.03 3.59
N LYS A 196 5.97 4.52 3.69
CA LYS A 196 6.96 4.06 4.67
C LYS A 196 7.15 5.14 5.73
N ARG A 197 7.07 4.79 7.02
CA ARG A 197 7.33 5.75 8.10
C ARG A 197 8.84 6.02 8.21
N ILE A 198 9.22 7.30 8.21
CA ILE A 198 10.61 7.76 8.29
C ILE A 198 10.92 8.57 9.56
N ALA A 199 9.91 9.10 10.25
CA ALA A 199 10.01 9.70 11.59
C ALA A 199 8.67 9.61 12.36
#